data_AF-A0A3C0L5F7-F1
#
_entry.id   AF-A0A3C0L5F7-F1
#
_cell.length_a   1.000
_cell.length_b   1.000
_cell.length_c   1.000
_cell.angle_alpha   90.00
_cell.angle_beta   90.00
_cell.angle_gamma   90.00
#
_symmetry.space_group_name_H-M   'P 1'
#
loop_
_entity.id
_entity.type
_entity.pdbx_description
1 polymer ?
#
loop_
_entity_poly.entity_id
_entity_poly.type
_entity_poly.pdbx_seq_one_letter_code
_entity_poly.pdbx_strand_id
1 'polypeptide(L)'
;DVIEGRQVASSVRAIAVPGSEKVDQAARALGLHNIFTAAGFEWRKPGCSMCLAMNPDKLVGDEVCASSSNRNFMGRQGSSTGRTILMSPIMVAAAAIQGAVADARDVFQLEQTS
;
A
#
# COMPACT_ATOMS: atom_id res chain seq x y z
N ASP A 1 -2.71 -9.14 -10.44
CA ASP A 1 -4.09 -9.45 -10.86
C ASP A 1 -4.99 -8.24 -10.67
N VAL A 2 -5.55 -7.96 -9.48
CA VAL A 2 -6.55 -6.88 -9.31
C VAL A 2 -6.08 -5.45 -9.62
N ILE A 3 -4.76 -5.19 -9.58
CA ILE A 3 -4.14 -3.88 -9.88
C ILE A 3 -3.86 -3.70 -11.38
N GLU A 4 -3.75 -4.78 -12.15
CA GLU A 4 -3.32 -4.71 -13.54
C GLU A 4 -4.32 -3.90 -14.38
N GLY A 5 -3.78 -2.97 -15.19
CA GLY A 5 -4.58 -2.05 -16.01
C GLY A 5 -5.27 -0.91 -15.25
N ARG A 6 -5.10 -0.82 -13.92
CA ARG A 6 -5.65 0.27 -13.09
C ARG A 6 -4.57 1.27 -12.71
N GLN A 7 -4.99 2.44 -12.22
CA GLN A 7 -4.11 3.53 -11.83
C GLN A 7 -4.42 3.97 -10.39
N VAL A 8 -3.36 4.27 -9.64
CA VAL A 8 -3.45 4.93 -8.34
C VAL A 8 -4.07 6.32 -8.53
N ALA A 9 -4.96 6.71 -7.62
CA ALA A 9 -5.58 8.03 -7.65
C ALA A 9 -4.52 9.13 -7.54
N SER A 10 -4.69 10.23 -8.28
CA SER A 10 -3.70 11.32 -8.31
C SER A 10 -3.46 12.01 -6.97
N SER A 11 -4.38 11.85 -6.01
CA SER A 11 -4.27 12.35 -4.63
C SER A 11 -3.51 11.41 -3.69
N VAL A 12 -3.11 10.22 -4.15
CA VAL A 12 -2.52 9.17 -3.31
C VAL A 12 -1.06 8.94 -3.68
N ARG A 13 -0.21 8.94 -2.64
CA ARG A 13 1.13 8.35 -2.69
C ARG A 13 1.04 6.88 -2.31
N ALA A 14 1.20 5.99 -3.29
CA ALA A 14 1.13 4.54 -3.07
C ALA A 14 2.53 3.91 -3.05
N ILE A 15 2.81 3.10 -2.02
CA ILE A 15 4.13 2.49 -1.80
C ILE A 15 3.96 0.97 -1.75
N ALA A 16 4.79 0.24 -2.50
CA ALA A 16 4.89 -1.22 -2.46
C ALA A 16 6.29 -1.63 -1.97
N VAL A 17 6.36 -2.39 -0.88
CA VAL A 17 7.63 -2.77 -0.24
C VAL A 17 7.68 -4.29 -0.04
N PRO A 18 8.62 -5.00 -0.68
CA PRO A 18 8.81 -6.43 -0.44
C PRO A 18 9.27 -6.69 0.99
N GLY A 19 8.76 -7.75 1.61
CA GLY A 19 9.14 -8.13 2.98
C GLY A 19 10.56 -8.69 3.11
N SER A 20 11.20 -9.10 2.02
CA SER A 20 12.59 -9.58 1.98
C SER A 20 13.17 -9.52 0.57
N GLU A 21 14.50 -9.61 0.45
CA GLU A 21 15.21 -9.71 -0.83
C GLU A 21 14.74 -10.91 -1.68
N LYS A 22 14.52 -12.06 -1.05
CA LYS A 22 14.02 -13.26 -1.75
C LYS A 22 12.64 -13.02 -2.36
N VAL A 23 11.77 -12.31 -1.65
CA VAL A 23 10.42 -11.96 -2.13
C VAL A 23 10.51 -10.93 -3.26
N ASP A 24 11.41 -9.94 -3.17
CA ASP A 24 11.62 -8.96 -4.24
C ASP A 24 12.09 -9.63 -5.53
N GLN A 25 13.10 -10.50 -5.45
CA GLN A 25 13.61 -11.24 -6.61
C GLN A 25 12.51 -12.09 -7.27
N ALA A 26 11.72 -12.81 -6.47
CA ALA A 26 10.59 -13.59 -6.98
C ALA A 26 9.52 -12.70 -7.63
N ALA A 27 9.14 -11.59 -6.98
CA ALA A 27 8.15 -10.67 -7.51
C ALA A 27 8.60 -10.01 -8.82
N ARG A 28 9.90 -9.68 -8.95
CA ARG A 28 10.48 -9.16 -10.19
C ARG A 28 10.50 -10.22 -11.30
N ALA A 29 10.89 -11.45 -10.98
CA ALA A 29 10.88 -12.56 -11.94
C ALA A 29 9.47 -12.86 -12.48
N LEU A 30 8.44 -12.68 -11.63
CA LEU A 30 7.02 -12.80 -12.02
C LEU A 30 6.45 -11.53 -12.69
N GLY A 31 7.24 -10.46 -12.85
CA GLY A 31 6.79 -9.21 -13.45
C GLY A 31 5.88 -8.35 -12.56
N LEU A 32 5.64 -8.75 -11.30
CA LEU A 32 4.76 -8.02 -10.38
C LEU A 32 5.25 -6.59 -10.14
N HIS A 33 6.56 -6.40 -10.00
CA HIS A 33 7.16 -5.06 -9.91
C HIS A 33 6.64 -4.12 -11.00
N ASN A 34 6.60 -4.59 -12.24
CA ASN A 34 6.20 -3.78 -13.39
C ASN A 34 4.71 -3.46 -13.34
N ILE A 35 3.86 -4.39 -12.89
CA ILE A 35 2.43 -4.16 -12.70
C ILE A 35 2.19 -3.06 -11.66
N PHE A 36 2.87 -3.14 -10.51
CA PHE A 36 2.76 -2.13 -9.45
C PHE A 36 3.26 -0.76 -9.93
N THR A 37 4.45 -0.69 -10.55
CA THR A 37 4.99 0.57 -11.07
C THR A 37 4.13 1.17 -12.18
N ALA A 38 3.60 0.34 -13.08
CA ALA A 38 2.71 0.79 -14.15
C ALA A 38 1.39 1.36 -13.63
N ALA A 39 0.90 0.86 -12.49
CA ALA A 39 -0.27 1.41 -11.80
C ALA A 39 0.04 2.66 -10.97
N GLY A 40 1.30 3.09 -10.87
CA GLY A 40 1.70 4.29 -10.13
C GLY A 40 2.18 4.03 -8.69
N PHE A 41 2.43 2.77 -8.30
CA PHE A 41 3.07 2.48 -7.02
C PHE A 41 4.58 2.73 -7.09
N GLU A 42 5.11 3.35 -6.05
CA GLU A 42 6.54 3.39 -5.81
C GLU A 42 7.02 2.03 -5.28
N TRP A 43 7.77 1.30 -6.10
CA TRP A 43 8.39 0.05 -5.65
C TRP A 43 9.67 0.34 -4.87
N ARG A 44 9.66 0.07 -3.57
CA ARG A 44 10.80 0.36 -2.67
C ARG A 44 11.66 -0.88 -2.44
N LYS A 45 12.86 -0.64 -1.91
CA LYS A 45 13.78 -1.71 -1.49
C LYS A 45 13.16 -2.55 -0.37
N PRO A 46 13.52 -3.84 -0.28
CA PRO A 46 12.98 -4.71 0.77
C PRO A 46 13.21 -4.18 2.17
N GLY A 47 12.21 -4.30 3.04
CA GLY A 47 12.29 -3.86 4.42
C GLY A 47 10.93 -3.49 5.04
N CYS A 48 10.98 -2.81 6.18
CA CYS A 48 9.78 -2.51 6.96
C CYS A 48 9.12 -1.15 6.62
N SER A 49 9.76 -0.32 5.78
CA SER A 49 9.26 1.01 5.39
C SER A 49 8.75 1.83 6.58
N MET A 50 7.50 2.32 6.52
CA MET A 50 6.86 3.17 7.53
C MET A 50 6.66 2.52 8.90
N CYS A 51 6.91 1.21 9.07
CA CYS A 51 6.57 0.45 10.30
C CYS A 51 7.11 1.05 11.60
N LEU A 52 8.22 1.80 11.55
CA LEU A 52 8.83 2.47 12.70
C LEU A 52 9.17 3.95 12.43
N ALA A 53 8.93 4.43 11.20
CA ALA A 53 9.32 5.77 10.73
C ALA A 53 10.79 6.15 11.03
N MET A 54 11.70 5.16 11.02
CA MET A 54 13.14 5.37 11.16
C MET A 54 13.83 5.64 9.81
N ASN A 55 13.07 5.66 8.73
CA ASN A 55 13.52 5.96 7.38
C ASN A 55 12.72 7.16 6.82
N PRO A 56 13.02 7.63 5.59
CA PRO A 56 12.26 8.73 4.98
C PRO A 56 10.78 8.43 4.72
N ASP A 57 10.35 7.16 4.77
CA ASP A 57 8.95 6.78 4.58
C ASP A 57 8.19 7.07 5.89
N LYS A 58 7.53 8.23 5.93
CA LYS A 58 6.74 8.66 7.09
C LYS A 58 5.52 9.45 6.66
N LEU A 59 4.53 9.46 7.54
CA LEU A 59 3.41 10.40 7.45
C LEU A 59 3.91 11.81 7.75
N VAL A 60 3.34 12.78 7.06
CA VAL A 60 3.59 14.21 7.23
C VAL A 60 2.28 14.89 7.62
N GLY A 61 2.32 15.74 8.65
CA GLY A 61 1.14 16.49 9.07
C GLY A 61 -0.03 15.59 9.44
N ASP A 62 -1.21 15.87 8.91
CA ASP A 62 -2.47 15.16 9.16
C ASP A 62 -2.78 14.07 8.12
N GLU A 63 -1.79 13.65 7.33
CA GLU A 63 -1.94 12.57 6.34
C GLU A 63 -2.60 11.30 6.94
N VAL A 64 -3.46 10.67 6.13
CA VAL A 64 -4.11 9.39 6.44
C VAL A 64 -3.49 8.29 5.57
N CYS A 65 -3.12 7.18 6.19
CA CYS A 65 -2.51 6.02 5.52
C CYS A 65 -3.37 4.77 5.67
N ALA A 66 -3.77 4.19 4.54
CA ALA A 66 -4.22 2.81 4.46
C ALA A 66 -2.99 1.89 4.45
N SER A 67 -2.86 1.01 5.44
CA SER A 67 -1.62 0.25 5.69
C SER A 67 -1.90 -1.22 5.90
N SER A 68 -1.08 -2.08 5.28
CA SER A 68 -1.05 -3.52 5.54
C SER A 68 -0.07 -3.89 6.67
N SER A 69 0.39 -2.91 7.46
CA SER A 69 1.15 -3.17 8.67
C SER A 69 0.27 -3.74 9.79
N ASN A 70 0.84 -4.00 10.95
CA ASN A 70 0.14 -4.57 12.11
C ASN A 70 -0.05 -3.59 13.28
N ARG A 71 0.34 -2.32 13.14
CA ARG A 71 0.28 -1.32 14.21
C ARG A 71 -0.10 0.06 13.69
N ASN A 72 -1.04 0.72 14.35
CA ASN A 72 -1.57 2.02 13.93
C ASN A 72 -1.72 3.06 15.06
N PHE A 73 -1.04 2.88 16.20
CA PHE A 73 -1.08 3.89 17.25
C PHE A 73 -0.49 5.23 16.75
N MET A 74 -0.98 6.36 17.27
CA MET A 74 -0.55 7.70 16.83
C MET A 74 0.96 7.87 16.95
N GLY A 75 1.59 8.51 15.96
CA GLY A 75 3.05 8.67 15.89
C GLY A 75 3.81 7.45 15.36
N ARG A 76 3.17 6.27 15.24
CA ARG A 76 3.88 5.05 14.83
C ARG A 76 4.55 5.14 13.47
N GLN A 77 3.86 5.72 12.50
CA GLN A 77 4.37 5.97 11.15
C GLN A 77 4.92 7.40 10.99
N GLY A 78 5.36 8.02 12.10
CA GLY A 78 6.14 9.26 12.11
C GLY A 78 5.35 10.47 12.59
N SER A 79 4.17 10.74 12.02
CA SER A 79 3.36 11.89 12.41
C SER A 79 2.49 11.61 13.65
N SER A 80 2.52 12.51 14.63
CA SER A 80 1.63 12.50 15.81
C SER A 80 0.19 12.92 15.47
N THR A 81 0.02 13.72 14.41
CA THR A 81 -1.29 14.22 13.95
C THR A 81 -1.88 13.38 12.82
N GLY A 82 -1.08 12.57 12.13
CA GLY A 82 -1.54 11.66 11.09
C GLY A 82 -2.33 10.47 11.64
N ARG A 83 -2.98 9.71 10.74
CA ARG A 83 -3.75 8.51 11.10
C ARG A 83 -3.40 7.33 10.20
N THR A 84 -3.42 6.14 10.78
CA THR A 84 -3.22 4.89 10.04
C THR A 84 -4.43 3.99 10.22
N ILE A 85 -4.93 3.46 9.12
CA ILE A 85 -6.03 2.51 9.07
C ILE A 85 -5.45 1.17 8.61
N LEU A 86 -5.53 0.15 9.47
CA LEU A 86 -5.04 -1.18 9.14
C LEU A 86 -6.06 -1.91 8.26
N MET A 87 -5.60 -2.53 7.19
CA MET A 87 -6.45 -3.32 6.31
C MET A 87 -5.61 -4.36 5.55
N SER A 88 -6.28 -5.34 4.93
CA SER A 88 -5.60 -6.36 4.13
C SER A 88 -4.95 -5.74 2.88
N PRO A 89 -3.94 -6.40 2.25
CA PRO A 89 -3.31 -5.88 1.03
C PRO A 89 -4.28 -5.56 -0.10
N ILE A 90 -5.34 -6.36 -0.25
CA ILE A 90 -6.36 -6.12 -1.29
C ILE A 90 -7.19 -4.86 -1.02
N MET A 91 -7.49 -4.57 0.25
CA MET A 91 -8.15 -3.32 0.66
C MET A 91 -7.23 -2.11 0.49
N VAL A 92 -5.92 -2.26 0.76
CA VAL A 92 -4.93 -1.20 0.48
C VAL A 92 -4.90 -0.88 -1.01
N ALA A 93 -4.90 -1.90 -1.88
CA ALA A 93 -4.95 -1.70 -3.33
C ALA A 93 -6.24 -0.99 -3.76
N ALA A 94 -7.39 -1.38 -3.21
CA ALA A 94 -8.67 -0.72 -3.47
C ALA A 94 -8.64 0.75 -3.06
N ALA A 95 -8.13 1.05 -1.86
CA ALA A 95 -8.02 2.42 -1.38
C ALA A 95 -7.06 3.27 -2.20
N ALA A 96 -5.94 2.68 -2.65
CA ALA A 96 -4.96 3.36 -3.48
C ALA A 96 -5.53 3.76 -4.85
N ILE A 97 -6.33 2.87 -5.46
CA ILE A 97 -6.99 3.12 -6.75
C ILE A 97 -8.13 4.13 -6.59
N GLN A 98 -8.89 4.05 -5.49
CA GLN A 98 -10.08 4.89 -5.31
C GLN A 98 -9.78 6.27 -4.71
N GLY A 99 -8.61 6.46 -4.11
CA GLY A 99 -8.24 7.73 -3.46
C GLY A 99 -8.86 7.95 -2.07
N ALA A 100 -9.55 6.93 -1.53
CA ALA A 100 -10.20 6.94 -0.24
C ALA A 100 -10.34 5.51 0.29
N VAL A 101 -10.65 5.34 1.58
CA VAL A 101 -10.98 4.00 2.12
C VAL A 101 -12.17 3.44 1.35
N ALA A 102 -11.97 2.28 0.72
CA ALA A 102 -12.94 1.66 -0.18
C ALA A 102 -13.00 0.15 0.06
N ASP A 103 -14.15 -0.45 -0.27
CA ASP A 103 -14.32 -1.90 -0.22
C ASP A 103 -13.75 -2.55 -1.47
N ALA A 104 -12.84 -3.52 -1.28
CA ALA A 104 -12.23 -4.26 -2.39
C ALA A 104 -13.26 -5.05 -3.21
N ARG A 105 -14.37 -5.48 -2.60
CA ARG A 105 -15.46 -6.19 -3.30
C ARG A 105 -16.11 -5.29 -4.32
N ASP A 106 -16.35 -4.03 -3.97
CA ASP A 106 -16.98 -3.06 -4.87
C ASP A 106 -15.99 -2.59 -5.95
N VAL A 107 -14.73 -2.32 -5.57
CA VAL A 107 -13.71 -1.80 -6.50
C VAL A 107 -13.28 -2.85 -7.54
N PHE A 108 -13.16 -4.11 -7.12
CA PHE A 108 -12.66 -5.20 -7.96
C PHE A 108 -13.74 -6.21 -8.38
N GLN A 109 -15.00 -5.99 -8.00
CA GLN A 109 -16.13 -6.88 -8.30
C GLN A 109 -15.83 -8.33 -7.87
N LEU A 110 -15.26 -8.48 -6.66
CA LEU A 110 -14.95 -9.81 -6.13
C LEU A 110 -16.25 -10.49 -5.75
N GLU A 111 -16.51 -11.66 -6.34
CA GLU A 111 -17.66 -12.46 -5.93
C GLU A 111 -17.50 -12.91 -4.47
N GLN A 112 -18.58 -12.80 -3.71
CA GLN A 112 -18.66 -13.42 -2.40
C GLN A 112 -18.77 -14.93 -2.61
N THR A 113 -17.66 -15.64 -2.50
CA THR A 113 -17.74 -17.10 -2.36
C THR A 113 -18.54 -17.36 -1.08
N SER A 114 -19.76 -17.89 -1.26
CA SER A 114 -20.66 -18.30 -0.18
C SER A 114 -20.11 -19.51 0.56
#